data_AF-A0A382G3K9-F1
#
_entry.id   AF-A0A382G3K9-F1
#
_cell.length_a   1.000
_cell.length_b   1.000
_cell.length_c   1.000
_cell.angle_alpha   90.00
_cell.angle_beta   90.00
_cell.angle_gamma   90.00
#
_symmetry.space_group_name_H-M   'P 1'
#
loop_
_entity.id
_entity.type
_entity.pdbx_description
1 polymer ?
#
loop_
_entity_poly.entity_id
_entity_poly.type
_entity_poly.pdbx_seq_one_letter_code
_entity_poly.pdbx_strand_id
1 'polypeptide(L)'
;HTGTPSIFIRFGGCNLSCEWCDTDFSKWDKMTISEIMNILTQWSSKRIIYTGGEPAMQKLRPLSDELHSKGYDIAIETNGTIELEEGLVDWICVSPKDMLFPEFSIKQRKGDELKVVYTGQDLSMYDNLKKGFENLFLQPCYDESKDPGTNGKTFHNTFDMVMQNPGWNLSLQTHKWMGVE
;
A
#
# COMPACT_ATOMS: atom_id res chain seq x y z
N HIS A 1 9.78 -4.16 -1.21
CA HIS A 1 10.57 -5.21 -0.51
C HIS A 1 9.72 -6.43 -0.13
N THR A 2 9.49 -7.35 -1.07
CA THR A 2 8.68 -8.56 -0.81
C THR A 2 9.49 -9.61 -0.04
N GLY A 3 8.85 -10.31 0.92
CA GLY A 3 9.47 -11.39 1.70
C GLY A 3 10.31 -10.93 2.91
N THR A 4 10.33 -9.63 3.20
CA THR A 4 11.02 -9.08 4.38
C THR A 4 10.10 -9.17 5.62
N PRO A 5 10.54 -9.78 6.73
CA PRO A 5 9.75 -9.84 7.96
C PRO A 5 9.35 -8.45 8.44
N SER A 6 8.05 -8.19 8.55
CA SER A 6 7.51 -6.88 8.90
C SER A 6 6.32 -7.04 9.85
N ILE A 7 6.11 -6.06 10.72
CA ILE A 7 4.92 -5.96 11.56
C ILE A 7 3.95 -5.00 10.88
N PHE A 8 2.74 -5.46 10.58
CA PHE A 8 1.72 -4.63 9.97
C PHE A 8 0.88 -3.94 11.04
N ILE A 9 0.77 -2.61 10.95
CA ILE A 9 -0.19 -1.83 11.73
C ILE A 9 -1.26 -1.36 10.76
N ARG A 10 -2.42 -2.01 10.86
CA ARG A 10 -3.57 -1.77 10.00
C ARG A 10 -4.55 -0.83 10.70
N PHE A 11 -4.70 0.40 10.19
CA PHE A 11 -5.60 1.39 10.79
C PHE A 11 -7.05 1.20 10.33
N GLY A 12 -7.99 1.78 11.08
CA GLY A 12 -9.41 1.78 10.74
C GLY A 12 -9.80 2.95 9.84
N GLY A 13 -10.83 2.76 9.01
CA GLY A 13 -11.39 3.77 8.10
C GLY A 13 -10.60 4.00 6.81
N CYS A 14 -11.31 4.31 5.73
CA CYS A 14 -10.75 4.70 4.43
C CYS A 14 -11.60 5.83 3.83
N ASN A 15 -10.98 6.76 3.11
CA ASN A 15 -11.69 7.80 2.37
C ASN A 15 -12.16 7.33 0.97
N LEU A 16 -11.85 6.09 0.60
CA LEU A 16 -12.27 5.43 -0.64
C LEU A 16 -12.99 4.11 -0.33
N SER A 17 -13.79 3.62 -1.27
CA SER A 17 -14.57 2.38 -1.14
C SER A 17 -14.40 1.46 -2.35
N CYS A 18 -13.20 0.91 -2.54
CA CYS A 18 -12.89 0.04 -3.69
C CYS A 18 -13.73 -1.25 -3.64
N GLU A 19 -14.35 -1.65 -4.74
CA GLU A 19 -15.23 -2.84 -4.81
C GLU A 19 -14.48 -4.16 -4.53
N TRP A 20 -13.19 -4.21 -4.89
CA TRP A 20 -12.31 -5.37 -4.73
C TRP A 20 -11.42 -5.26 -3.48
N CYS A 21 -11.75 -4.39 -2.53
CA CYS A 21 -10.97 -4.30 -1.30
C CYS A 21 -11.11 -5.57 -0.47
N ASP A 22 -9.98 -6.16 -0.09
CA ASP A 22 -9.89 -7.41 0.67
C ASP A 22 -9.93 -7.21 2.20
N THR A 23 -10.19 -5.99 2.67
CA THR A 23 -10.09 -5.65 4.09
C THR A 23 -11.33 -4.89 4.58
N ASP A 24 -11.93 -5.35 5.68
CA ASP A 24 -12.99 -4.64 6.40
C ASP A 24 -12.39 -3.58 7.33
N PHE A 25 -12.45 -2.30 6.92
CA PHE A 25 -11.93 -1.18 7.72
C PHE A 25 -12.95 -0.58 8.70
N SER A 26 -14.14 -1.17 8.82
CA SER A 26 -15.19 -0.67 9.72
C SER A 26 -14.99 -1.12 11.17
N LYS A 27 -14.20 -2.18 11.38
CA LYS A 27 -13.88 -2.73 12.70
C LYS A 27 -12.48 -2.34 13.12
N TRP A 28 -12.39 -1.61 14.22
CA TRP A 28 -11.13 -1.14 14.78
C TRP A 28 -11.31 -0.83 16.26
N ASP A 29 -10.21 -0.91 17.00
CA ASP A 29 -10.14 -0.52 18.41
C ASP A 29 -9.30 0.74 18.57
N LYS A 30 -9.64 1.58 19.55
CA LYS A 30 -8.78 2.71 19.94
C LYS A 30 -7.64 2.18 20.79
N MET A 31 -6.43 2.49 20.38
CA MET A 31 -5.22 2.14 21.13
C MET A 31 -4.40 3.40 21.37
N THR A 32 -3.87 3.51 22.58
CA THR A 32 -2.82 4.45 22.91
C THR A 32 -1.49 3.99 22.31
N ILE A 33 -0.54 4.92 22.14
CA ILE A 33 0.81 4.59 21.68
C ILE A 33 1.45 3.56 22.61
N SER A 34 1.28 3.69 23.93
CA SER A 34 1.81 2.73 24.90
C SER A 34 1.26 1.32 24.71
N GLU A 35 -0.04 1.16 24.41
CA GLU A 35 -0.64 -0.14 24.12
C GLU A 35 -0.09 -0.74 22.83
N ILE A 36 0.05 0.08 21.78
CA ILE A 36 0.68 -0.34 20.52
C ILE A 36 2.11 -0.82 20.79
N MET A 37 2.92 -0.03 21.49
CA MET A 37 4.31 -0.38 21.82
C MET A 37 4.41 -1.68 22.63
N ASN A 38 3.53 -1.89 23.61
CA ASN A 38 3.50 -3.13 24.39
C ASN A 38 3.25 -4.36 23.52
N ILE A 39 2.44 -4.23 22.47
CA ILE A 39 2.19 -5.33 21.53
C ILE A 39 3.40 -5.51 20.61
N LEU A 40 3.96 -4.42 20.07
CA LEU A 40 5.09 -4.47 19.13
C LEU A 40 6.36 -5.12 19.72
N THR A 41 6.55 -5.06 21.04
CA THR A 41 7.71 -5.69 21.71
C THR A 41 7.68 -7.22 21.70
N GLN A 42 6.57 -7.85 21.32
CA GLN A 42 6.45 -9.30 21.21
C GLN A 42 7.17 -9.87 19.98
N TRP A 43 7.46 -9.04 18.99
CA TRP A 43 8.12 -9.46 17.74
C TRP A 43 9.54 -8.91 17.65
N SER A 44 10.42 -9.67 17.01
CA SER A 44 11.82 -9.28 16.80
C SER A 44 12.03 -8.35 15.60
N SER A 45 11.07 -8.29 14.66
CA SER A 45 11.20 -7.42 13.49
C SER A 45 11.15 -5.94 13.91
N LYS A 46 12.02 -5.15 13.29
CA LYS A 46 12.06 -3.70 13.43
C LYS A 46 11.45 -2.96 12.24
N ARG A 47 10.87 -3.68 11.28
CA ARG A 47 10.19 -3.07 10.14
C ARG A 47 8.69 -3.00 10.42
N ILE A 48 8.13 -1.79 10.38
CA ILE A 48 6.70 -1.53 10.48
C ILE A 48 6.14 -1.23 9.09
N ILE A 49 4.95 -1.73 8.80
CA ILE A 49 4.16 -1.33 7.63
C ILE A 49 2.85 -0.73 8.12
N TYR A 50 2.72 0.58 8.01
CA TYR A 50 1.44 1.28 8.15
C TYR A 50 0.58 1.00 6.93
N THR A 51 -0.64 0.53 7.15
CA THR A 51 -1.62 0.21 6.10
C THR A 51 -3.05 0.36 6.63
N GLY A 52 -4.06 0.15 5.78
CA GLY A 52 -5.47 -0.01 6.11
C GLY A 52 -6.19 1.18 6.77
N GLY A 53 -7.50 1.37 6.57
CA GLY A 53 -7.93 1.69 5.22
C GLY A 53 -6.97 2.70 4.63
N GLU A 54 -7.20 4.01 4.80
CA GLU A 54 -6.19 5.00 4.43
C GLU A 54 -5.41 5.45 5.68
N PRO A 55 -4.16 4.98 5.88
CA PRO A 55 -3.38 5.34 7.08
C PRO A 55 -3.11 6.85 7.18
N ALA A 56 -2.98 7.57 6.06
CA ALA A 56 -2.74 9.01 6.06
C ALA A 56 -3.92 9.85 6.58
N MET A 57 -5.09 9.23 6.83
CA MET A 57 -6.20 9.89 7.54
C MET A 57 -5.93 10.06 9.04
N GLN A 58 -4.97 9.31 9.59
CA GLN A 58 -4.65 9.31 11.02
C GLN A 58 -3.58 10.36 11.36
N LYS A 59 -3.53 10.77 12.63
CA LYS A 59 -2.44 11.62 13.15
C LYS A 59 -1.23 10.75 13.50
N LEU A 60 -0.43 10.42 12.49
CA LEU A 60 0.65 9.42 12.60
C LEU A 60 1.95 9.93 13.26
N ARG A 61 2.19 11.24 13.30
CA ARG A 61 3.46 11.82 13.79
C ARG A 61 3.86 11.31 15.19
N PRO A 62 3.00 11.34 16.22
CA PRO A 62 3.37 10.89 17.56
C PRO A 62 3.78 9.41 17.63
N LEU A 63 3.10 8.54 16.88
CA LEU A 63 3.45 7.11 16.83
C LEU A 63 4.77 6.90 16.09
N SER A 64 4.97 7.62 14.98
CA SER A 64 6.18 7.50 14.16
C SER A 64 7.42 7.97 14.91
N ASP A 65 7.32 9.09 15.65
CA ASP A 65 8.40 9.58 16.52
C ASP A 65 8.77 8.54 17.60
N GLU A 66 7.78 7.95 18.28
CA GLU A 66 8.04 6.92 19.29
C GLU A 66 8.73 5.70 18.65
N LEU A 67 8.23 5.22 17.50
CA LEU A 67 8.81 4.07 16.79
C LEU A 67 10.23 4.32 16.30
N HIS A 68 10.49 5.46 15.66
CA HIS A 68 11.83 5.87 15.24
C HIS A 68 12.78 5.96 16.43
N SER A 69 12.33 6.49 17.58
CA SER A 69 13.16 6.55 18.81
C SER A 69 13.57 5.17 19.35
N LYS A 70 12.82 4.12 18.99
CA LYS A 70 13.10 2.72 19.35
C LYS A 70 13.79 1.92 18.23
N GLY A 71 14.24 2.60 17.18
CA GLY A 71 14.96 2.03 16.05
C GLY A 71 14.10 1.18 15.13
N TYR A 72 12.79 1.47 15.04
CA TYR A 72 11.97 0.89 13.98
C TYR A 72 12.15 1.66 12.66
N ASP A 73 12.07 0.94 11.56
CA ASP A 73 12.00 1.42 10.18
C ASP A 73 10.55 1.33 9.71
N ILE A 74 9.98 2.43 9.22
CA ILE A 74 8.55 2.56 8.94
C ILE A 74 8.32 2.70 7.44
N ALA A 75 7.56 1.78 6.88
CA ALA A 75 6.98 1.92 5.55
C ALA A 75 5.48 2.24 5.66
N ILE A 76 4.93 2.93 4.65
CA ILE A 76 3.49 3.17 4.53
C ILE A 76 2.97 2.72 3.17
N GLU A 77 1.81 2.07 3.17
CA GLU A 77 1.01 1.81 1.99
C GLU A 77 -0.22 2.75 2.00
N THR A 78 -0.27 3.69 1.06
CA THR A 78 -1.32 4.73 0.99
C THR A 78 -1.95 4.79 -0.41
N ASN A 79 -3.20 5.21 -0.50
CA ASN A 79 -3.85 5.54 -1.77
C ASN A 79 -3.35 6.87 -2.36
N GLY A 80 -2.60 7.66 -1.60
CA GLY A 80 -1.92 8.89 -2.05
C GLY A 80 -2.81 10.13 -2.15
N THR A 81 -4.07 10.07 -1.72
CA THR A 81 -5.00 11.22 -1.75
C THR A 81 -4.73 12.26 -0.66
N ILE A 82 -3.86 11.93 0.30
CA ILE A 82 -3.36 12.80 1.36
C ILE A 82 -1.83 12.82 1.26
N GLU A 83 -1.25 14.00 1.29
CA GLU A 83 0.21 14.18 1.31
C GLU A 83 0.73 14.01 2.74
N LEU A 84 1.82 13.27 2.90
CA LEU A 84 2.45 12.97 4.18
C LEU A 84 3.39 14.09 4.60
N GLU A 85 3.52 14.29 5.91
CA GLU A 85 4.55 15.16 6.47
C GLU A 85 5.95 14.62 6.19
N GLU A 86 6.91 15.52 5.93
CA GLU A 86 8.31 15.14 5.71
C GLU A 86 8.89 14.45 6.96
N GLY A 87 9.62 13.36 6.75
CA GLY A 87 10.21 12.57 7.83
C GLY A 87 9.21 11.76 8.67
N LEU A 88 7.96 11.64 8.23
CA LEU A 88 6.96 10.83 8.93
C LEU A 88 7.28 9.32 8.88
N VAL A 89 7.80 8.85 7.76
CA VAL A 89 8.13 7.44 7.50
C VAL A 89 9.39 7.35 6.63
N ASP A 90 9.99 6.17 6.57
CA ASP A 90 11.23 5.89 5.85
C ASP A 90 10.99 5.37 4.42
N TRP A 91 9.81 4.82 4.15
CA TRP A 91 9.44 4.31 2.82
C TRP A 91 7.97 4.57 2.48
N ILE A 92 7.71 5.22 1.36
CA ILE A 92 6.39 5.59 0.87
C ILE A 92 6.02 4.75 -0.36
N CYS A 93 5.04 3.86 -0.20
CA CYS A 93 4.38 3.17 -1.30
C CYS A 93 3.02 3.81 -1.58
N VAL A 94 2.90 4.48 -2.74
CA VAL A 94 1.63 5.02 -3.23
C VAL A 94 0.99 4.03 -4.19
N SER A 95 -0.25 3.64 -3.90
CA SER A 95 -1.08 2.86 -4.79
C SER A 95 -2.30 3.67 -5.21
N PRO A 96 -2.24 4.43 -6.32
CA PRO A 96 -3.31 5.33 -6.70
C PRO A 96 -4.58 4.54 -7.06
N LYS A 97 -5.74 5.20 -6.88
CA LYS A 97 -7.07 4.67 -7.19
C LYS A 97 -7.88 5.65 -8.06
N ASP A 98 -7.23 6.65 -8.62
CA ASP A 98 -7.81 7.71 -9.46
C ASP A 98 -8.44 7.19 -10.77
N MET A 99 -8.10 5.98 -11.20
CA MET A 99 -8.81 5.28 -12.28
C MET A 99 -10.22 4.81 -11.89
N LEU A 100 -10.48 4.60 -10.59
CA LEU A 100 -11.79 4.22 -10.06
C LEU A 100 -12.53 5.40 -9.44
N PHE A 101 -11.77 6.35 -8.87
CA PHE A 101 -12.29 7.52 -8.15
C PHE A 101 -11.67 8.81 -8.71
N PRO A 102 -12.01 9.21 -9.95
CA PRO A 102 -11.40 10.35 -10.63
C PRO A 102 -11.65 11.71 -9.94
N GLU A 103 -12.62 11.77 -9.03
CA GLU A 103 -12.89 12.92 -8.17
C GLU A 103 -11.84 13.12 -7.07
N PHE A 104 -11.04 12.10 -6.76
CA PHE A 104 -9.93 12.18 -5.82
C PHE A 104 -8.60 12.38 -6.56
N SER A 105 -7.94 13.49 -6.27
CA SER A 105 -6.60 13.77 -6.79
C SER A 105 -5.52 13.12 -5.94
N ILE A 106 -4.50 12.56 -6.59
CA ILE A 106 -3.29 12.07 -5.93
C ILE A 106 -2.43 13.26 -5.50
N LYS A 107 -2.38 13.49 -4.18
CA LYS A 107 -1.62 14.58 -3.55
C LYS A 107 -0.20 14.16 -3.18
N GLN A 108 0.01 12.91 -2.80
CA GLN A 108 1.35 12.37 -2.59
C GLN A 108 2.03 12.14 -3.94
N ARG A 109 2.79 13.14 -4.40
CA ARG A 109 3.40 13.16 -5.73
C ARG A 109 4.81 12.57 -5.78
N LYS A 110 5.40 12.27 -4.62
CA LYS A 110 6.75 11.72 -4.48
C LYS A 110 6.77 10.56 -3.50
N GLY A 111 7.70 9.63 -3.66
CA GLY A 111 7.91 8.53 -2.73
C GLY A 111 8.84 7.49 -3.33
N ASP A 112 9.01 6.38 -2.64
CA ASP A 112 9.94 5.33 -3.03
C ASP A 112 9.33 4.38 -4.08
N GLU A 113 8.02 4.11 -3.94
CA GLU A 113 7.32 3.10 -4.74
C GLU A 113 5.96 3.60 -5.25
N LEU A 114 5.75 3.55 -6.57
CA LEU A 114 4.44 3.69 -7.20
C LEU A 114 3.94 2.29 -7.59
N LYS A 115 2.97 1.76 -6.85
CA LYS A 115 2.40 0.42 -7.05
C LYS A 115 0.97 0.52 -7.57
N VAL A 116 0.80 0.49 -8.88
CA VAL A 116 -0.51 0.61 -9.54
C VAL A 116 -1.18 -0.75 -9.61
N VAL A 117 -2.41 -0.86 -9.11
CA VAL A 117 -3.25 -2.04 -9.37
C VAL A 117 -3.78 -1.94 -10.80
N TYR A 118 -3.43 -2.91 -11.64
CA TYR A 118 -3.85 -2.94 -13.03
C TYR A 118 -5.20 -3.64 -13.19
N THR A 119 -6.17 -2.90 -13.71
CA THR A 119 -7.54 -3.35 -14.00
C THR A 119 -7.91 -3.15 -15.48
N GLY A 120 -6.95 -2.83 -16.35
CA GLY A 120 -7.18 -2.58 -17.79
C GLY A 120 -7.11 -1.11 -18.22
N GLN A 121 -6.78 -0.20 -17.31
CA GLN A 121 -6.67 1.24 -17.59
C GLN A 121 -5.42 1.61 -18.41
N ASP A 122 -5.46 2.73 -19.13
CA ASP A 122 -4.31 3.28 -19.86
C ASP A 122 -3.24 3.80 -18.88
N LEU A 123 -2.00 3.30 -19.01
CA LEU A 123 -0.90 3.66 -18.12
C LEU A 123 -0.39 5.10 -18.31
N SER A 124 -0.72 5.76 -19.43
CA SER A 124 -0.33 7.15 -19.69
C SER A 124 -0.89 8.13 -18.65
N MET A 125 -1.98 7.77 -17.97
CA MET A 125 -2.52 8.56 -16.86
C MET A 125 -1.51 8.77 -15.71
N TYR A 126 -0.53 7.87 -15.58
CA TYR A 126 0.51 7.94 -14.55
C TYR A 126 1.80 8.61 -15.02
N ASP A 127 1.90 9.10 -16.26
CA ASP A 127 3.15 9.62 -16.82
C ASP A 127 3.76 10.81 -16.05
N ASN A 128 2.89 11.65 -15.47
CA ASN A 128 3.35 12.74 -14.62
C ASN A 128 3.59 12.31 -13.18
N LEU A 129 2.91 11.26 -12.71
CA LEU A 129 3.04 10.77 -11.34
C LEU A 129 4.34 9.98 -11.17
N LYS A 130 4.66 9.08 -12.12
CA LYS A 130 5.84 8.21 -12.09
C LYS A 130 7.18 8.96 -11.94
N LYS A 131 7.24 10.24 -12.36
CA LYS A 131 8.43 11.09 -12.25
C LYS A 131 8.87 11.36 -10.80
N GLY A 132 7.96 11.21 -9.83
CA GLY A 132 8.25 11.40 -8.42
C GLY A 132 8.63 10.13 -7.67
N PHE A 133 8.72 8.98 -8.35
CA PHE A 133 8.95 7.68 -7.71
C PHE A 133 10.17 6.98 -8.27
N GLU A 134 10.88 6.27 -7.39
CA GLU A 134 12.08 5.52 -7.75
C GLU A 134 11.75 4.15 -8.35
N ASN A 135 10.72 3.50 -7.81
CA ASN A 135 10.30 2.17 -8.21
C ASN A 135 8.88 2.19 -8.76
N LEU A 136 8.66 1.58 -9.93
CA LEU A 136 7.37 1.51 -10.59
C LEU A 136 6.92 0.06 -10.69
N PHE A 137 5.75 -0.25 -10.13
CA PHE A 137 5.17 -1.58 -10.15
C PHE A 137 3.74 -1.61 -10.67
N LEU A 138 3.45 -2.59 -11.53
CA LEU A 138 2.09 -3.02 -11.82
C LEU A 138 1.78 -4.25 -10.99
N GLN A 139 0.67 -4.20 -10.26
CA GLN A 139 0.15 -5.31 -9.48
C GLN A 139 -1.16 -5.80 -10.12
N PRO A 140 -1.33 -7.11 -10.37
CA PRO A 140 -2.60 -7.61 -10.85
C PRO A 140 -3.69 -7.40 -9.79
N CYS A 141 -4.88 -7.00 -10.23
CA CYS A 141 -6.04 -7.01 -9.36
C CYS A 141 -6.40 -8.46 -8.98
N TYR A 142 -6.55 -8.73 -7.70
CA TYR A 142 -7.03 -10.01 -7.19
C TYR A 142 -8.35 -9.78 -6.47
N ASP A 143 -9.43 -10.32 -7.03
CA ASP A 143 -10.78 -10.23 -6.48
C ASP A 143 -11.14 -11.58 -5.86
N GLU A 144 -11.34 -11.60 -4.54
CA GLU A 144 -11.66 -12.82 -3.77
C GLU A 144 -13.03 -13.41 -4.13
N SER A 145 -13.91 -12.63 -4.77
CA SER A 145 -15.20 -13.11 -5.27
C SER A 145 -15.08 -13.90 -6.59
N LYS A 146 -13.91 -13.88 -7.24
CA LYS A 146 -13.66 -14.53 -8.53
C LYS A 146 -12.92 -15.86 -8.37
N ASP A 147 -13.14 -16.75 -9.34
CA ASP A 147 -12.45 -18.02 -9.39
C ASP A 147 -10.95 -17.85 -9.76
N PRO A 148 -10.08 -18.83 -9.42
CA PRO A 148 -8.66 -18.77 -9.73
C PRO A 148 -8.34 -18.61 -11.21
N GLY A 149 -9.17 -19.12 -12.13
CA GLY A 149 -8.97 -18.98 -13.57
C GLY A 149 -9.20 -17.54 -14.04
N THR A 150 -10.21 -16.87 -13.50
CA THR A 150 -10.46 -15.44 -13.75
C THR A 150 -9.33 -14.58 -13.20
N ASN A 151 -8.93 -14.78 -11.93
CA ASN A 151 -7.78 -14.06 -11.35
C ASN A 151 -6.48 -14.35 -12.14
N GLY A 152 -6.25 -15.60 -12.57
CA GLY A 152 -5.10 -15.97 -13.40
C GLY A 152 -5.00 -15.21 -14.72
N LYS A 153 -6.13 -14.89 -15.37
CA LYS A 153 -6.14 -14.02 -16.56
C LYS A 153 -5.70 -12.60 -16.25
N THR A 154 -6.12 -12.05 -15.11
CA THR A 154 -5.66 -10.71 -14.67
C THR A 154 -4.14 -10.70 -14.50
N PHE A 155 -3.57 -11.75 -13.91
CA PHE A 155 -2.11 -11.89 -13.74
C PHE A 155 -1.38 -11.89 -15.08
N HIS A 156 -1.87 -12.68 -16.05
CA HIS A 156 -1.28 -12.74 -17.38
C HIS A 156 -1.38 -11.39 -18.11
N ASN A 157 -2.54 -10.73 -18.06
CA ASN A 157 -2.73 -9.42 -18.67
C ASN A 157 -1.80 -8.36 -18.05
N THR A 158 -1.61 -8.36 -16.73
CA THR A 158 -0.66 -7.46 -16.06
C THR A 158 0.77 -7.76 -16.49
N PHE A 159 1.14 -9.03 -16.61
CA PHE A 159 2.45 -9.43 -17.13
C PHE A 159 2.70 -8.89 -18.54
N ASP A 160 1.74 -9.06 -19.46
CA ASP A 160 1.86 -8.55 -20.83
C ASP A 160 2.03 -7.03 -20.86
N MET A 161 1.31 -6.32 -19.99
CA MET A 161 1.46 -4.86 -19.87
C MET A 161 2.82 -4.44 -19.36
N VAL A 162 3.38 -5.15 -18.37
CA VAL A 162 4.76 -4.91 -17.91
C VAL A 162 5.75 -5.13 -19.07
N MET A 163 5.59 -6.22 -19.83
CA MET A 163 6.46 -6.52 -20.98
C MET A 163 6.39 -5.46 -22.08
N GLN A 164 5.23 -4.85 -22.29
CA GLN A 164 5.02 -3.80 -23.30
C GLN A 164 5.45 -2.40 -22.84
N ASN A 165 5.66 -2.18 -21.54
CA ASN A 165 5.92 -0.86 -20.96
C ASN A 165 7.21 -0.87 -20.12
N PRO A 166 8.39 -0.73 -20.76
CA PRO A 166 9.68 -0.71 -20.08
C PRO A 166 9.72 0.32 -18.94
N GLY A 167 10.29 -0.08 -17.81
CA GLY A 167 10.39 0.74 -16.59
C GLY A 167 9.39 0.32 -15.51
N TRP A 168 8.29 -0.33 -15.87
CA TRP A 168 7.41 -1.00 -14.91
C TRP A 168 7.96 -2.39 -14.55
N ASN A 169 7.72 -2.80 -13.30
CA ASN A 169 8.02 -4.14 -12.80
C ASN A 169 6.73 -4.82 -12.34
N LEU A 170 6.73 -6.15 -12.30
CA LEU A 170 5.58 -6.91 -11.78
C LEU A 170 5.66 -7.01 -10.25
N SER A 171 4.60 -6.60 -9.55
CA SER A 171 4.42 -6.83 -8.11
C SER A 171 3.36 -7.91 -7.91
N LEU A 172 3.69 -8.97 -7.18
CA LEU A 172 2.76 -10.06 -6.87
C LEU A 172 2.35 -10.01 -5.40
N GLN A 173 1.07 -10.25 -5.12
CA GLN A 173 0.56 -10.45 -3.76
C GLN A 173 0.91 -11.85 -3.24
N THR A 174 2.21 -12.11 -3.02
CA THR A 174 2.73 -13.46 -2.70
C THR A 174 2.11 -14.07 -1.44
N HIS A 175 1.70 -13.24 -0.47
CA HIS A 175 1.02 -13.70 0.75
C HIS A 175 -0.27 -14.47 0.46
N LYS A 176 -1.06 -14.05 -0.55
CA LYS A 176 -2.28 -14.77 -0.99
C LYS A 176 -1.97 -16.18 -1.51
N TRP A 177 -0.81 -16.36 -2.14
CA TRP A 177 -0.37 -17.66 -2.66
C TRP A 177 0.25 -18.55 -1.59
N MET A 178 0.89 -17.94 -0.60
CA MET A 178 1.47 -18.65 0.54
C MET A 178 0.44 -19.00 1.62
N GLY A 179 -0.74 -18.39 1.60
CA GLY A 179 -1.78 -18.58 2.62
C GLY A 179 -1.36 -18.02 3.98
N VAL A 180 -0.65 -16.88 3.98
CA VAL A 180 -0.19 -16.20 5.18
C VAL A 180 -0.72 -14.78 5.21
N GLU A 181 -0.90 -14.25 6.41
CA GLU A 181 -1.17 -12.82 6.66
C GLU A 181 0.13 -12.04 6.91
#